data_AF-A0A1H3NZJ1-F1
#
_entry.id   AF-A0A1H3NZJ1-F1
#
_cell.length_a   1.000
_cell.length_b   1.000
_cell.length_c   1.000
_cell.angle_alpha   90.00
_cell.angle_beta   90.00
_cell.angle_gamma   90.00
#
_symmetry.space_group_name_H-M   'P 1'
#
loop_
_entity.id
_entity.type
_entity.pdbx_description
1 polymer ?
#
loop_
_entity_poly.entity_id
_entity_poly.type
_entity_poly.pdbx_seq_one_letter_code
_entity_poly.pdbx_strand_id
1 'polypeptide(L)'
;LSHLPERLETLRRVGVPYTDEMIENAVSDALAQAMPDGSRVGGLIERYGEETTVRNFDDLAGVPTEMDAMVAYLQVLGQLVDITDTVPTLQEE
;
A
#
# COMPACT_ATOMS: atom_id res chain seq x y z
N LEU A 1 6.29 1.31 -12.81
CA LEU A 1 4.92 1.70 -12.39
C LEU A 1 3.88 1.61 -13.51
N SER A 2 4.23 1.82 -14.78
CA SER A 2 3.26 1.84 -15.90
C SER A 2 2.39 0.60 -16.07
N HIS A 3 2.86 -0.58 -15.65
CA HIS A 3 2.13 -1.87 -15.72
C HIS A 3 1.10 -2.09 -14.59
N LEU A 4 0.96 -1.13 -13.66
CA LEU A 4 0.09 -1.31 -12.49
C LEU A 4 -1.39 -1.47 -12.87
N PRO A 5 -1.97 -0.66 -13.77
CA PRO A 5 -3.37 -0.81 -14.18
C PRO A 5 -3.69 -2.22 -14.71
N GLU A 6 -2.85 -2.77 -15.58
CA GLU A 6 -3.03 -4.10 -16.16
C GLU A 6 -2.94 -5.20 -15.11
N ARG A 7 -2.07 -5.02 -14.10
CA ARG A 7 -1.97 -5.96 -12.98
C ARG A 7 -3.22 -5.93 -12.11
N LEU A 8 -3.73 -4.74 -11.78
CA LEU A 8 -4.98 -4.61 -11.02
C LEU A 8 -6.18 -5.16 -11.80
N GLU A 9 -6.23 -4.95 -13.11
CA GLU A 9 -7.26 -5.53 -13.98
C GLU A 9 -7.20 -7.06 -13.96
N THR A 10 -5.99 -7.64 -14.03
CA THR A 10 -5.79 -9.09 -13.94
C THR A 10 -6.22 -9.64 -12.59
N LEU A 11 -5.88 -8.96 -11.49
CA LEU A 11 -6.31 -9.33 -10.14
C LEU A 11 -7.83 -9.25 -9.99
N ARG A 12 -8.47 -8.25 -10.62
CA ARG A 12 -9.93 -8.14 -10.67
C ARG A 12 -10.58 -9.33 -11.34
N ARG A 13 -10.01 -9.83 -12.44
CA ARG A 13 -10.51 -11.02 -13.14
C ARG A 13 -10.49 -12.29 -12.27
N VAL A 14 -9.63 -12.36 -11.27
CA VAL A 14 -9.55 -13.48 -10.31
C VAL A 14 -10.27 -13.20 -8.99
N GLY A 15 -11.06 -12.12 -8.91
CA GLY A 15 -11.97 -11.86 -7.79
C GLY A 15 -11.51 -10.82 -6.77
N VAL A 16 -10.35 -10.16 -6.99
CA VAL A 16 -9.95 -9.04 -6.12
C VAL A 16 -10.85 -7.82 -6.43
N PRO A 17 -11.47 -7.16 -5.44
CA PRO A 17 -12.54 -6.20 -5.67
C PRO A 17 -12.04 -4.79 -6.08
N TYR A 18 -11.19 -4.69 -7.10
CA TYR A 18 -10.75 -3.39 -7.64
C TYR A 18 -11.85 -2.71 -8.48
N THR A 19 -12.06 -1.42 -8.26
CA THR A 19 -12.95 -0.58 -9.07
C THR A 19 -12.22 -0.02 -10.29
N ASP A 20 -12.97 0.48 -11.28
CA ASP A 20 -12.37 1.15 -12.45
C ASP A 20 -11.53 2.37 -12.05
N GLU A 21 -12.00 3.13 -11.05
CA GLU A 21 -11.28 4.30 -10.53
C GLU A 21 -9.94 3.93 -9.89
N MET A 22 -9.88 2.81 -9.15
CA MET A 22 -8.63 2.30 -8.57
C MET A 22 -7.65 1.85 -9.65
N ILE A 23 -8.15 1.26 -10.76
CA ILE A 23 -7.32 0.82 -11.89
C ILE A 23 -6.77 2.03 -12.66
N GLU A 24 -7.61 3.02 -12.94
CA GLU A 24 -7.22 4.25 -13.64
C GLU A 24 -6.18 5.05 -12.85
N ASN A 25 -6.34 5.12 -11.52
CA ASN A 25 -5.45 5.88 -10.64
C ASN A 25 -4.26 5.09 -10.11
N ALA A 26 -4.09 3.80 -10.47
CA ALA A 26 -3.12 2.90 -9.85
C ALA A 26 -1.70 3.47 -9.76
N VAL A 27 -1.24 4.17 -10.81
CA VAL A 27 0.09 4.80 -10.82
C VAL A 27 0.14 6.03 -9.91
N SER A 28 -0.91 6.86 -9.95
CA SER A 28 -1.02 8.05 -9.09
C SER A 28 -1.07 7.66 -7.62
N ASP A 29 -1.80 6.60 -7.30
CA ASP A 29 -1.97 6.08 -5.95
C ASP A 29 -0.67 5.49 -5.39
N ALA A 30 0.04 4.69 -6.19
CA ALA A 30 1.35 4.18 -5.81
C ALA A 30 2.37 5.29 -5.54
N LEU A 31 2.32 6.40 -6.30
CA LEU A 31 3.15 7.58 -6.05
C LEU A 31 2.70 8.33 -4.79
N ALA A 32 1.39 8.47 -4.58
CA ALA A 32 0.83 9.14 -3.42
C ALA A 32 1.23 8.45 -2.11
N GLN A 33 1.19 7.11 -2.07
CA GLN A 33 1.56 6.33 -0.88
C GLN A 33 2.98 6.58 -0.38
N ALA A 34 3.92 6.85 -1.29
CA ALA A 34 5.32 7.13 -0.95
C ALA A 34 5.64 8.62 -0.78
N MET A 35 4.73 9.52 -1.15
CA MET A 35 4.92 10.98 -1.15
C MET A 35 3.88 11.67 -0.25
N PRO A 36 4.09 11.71 1.08
CA PRO A 36 3.09 12.20 2.04
C PRO A 36 2.73 13.68 1.85
N ASP A 37 3.66 14.50 1.37
CA ASP A 37 3.41 15.93 1.11
C ASP A 37 2.85 16.20 -0.31
N GLY A 38 2.50 15.14 -1.05
CA GLY A 38 2.04 15.23 -2.44
C GLY A 38 0.57 15.59 -2.58
N SER A 39 0.23 16.36 -3.62
CA SER A 39 -1.17 16.73 -3.94
C SER A 39 -2.09 15.55 -4.29
N ARG A 40 -1.52 14.36 -4.53
CA ARG A 40 -2.25 13.13 -4.91
C ARG A 40 -2.84 12.38 -3.71
N VAL A 41 -2.38 12.68 -2.49
CA VAL A 41 -2.76 11.96 -1.26
C VAL A 41 -4.27 12.05 -0.97
N GLY A 42 -4.90 13.20 -1.24
CA GLY A 42 -6.33 13.36 -1.02
C GLY A 42 -7.18 12.36 -1.80
N GLY A 43 -6.90 12.17 -3.10
CA GLY A 43 -7.63 11.21 -3.93
C GLY A 43 -7.37 9.75 -3.54
N LEU A 44 -6.15 9.44 -3.07
CA LEU A 44 -5.83 8.13 -2.52
C LEU A 44 -6.68 7.84 -1.26
N ILE A 45 -6.73 8.79 -0.32
CA ILE A 45 -7.53 8.64 0.92
C ILE A 45 -9.02 8.51 0.60
N GLU A 46 -9.53 9.24 -0.39
CA GLU A 46 -10.93 9.12 -0.82
C GLU A 46 -11.26 7.71 -1.34
N ARG A 47 -10.34 7.07 -2.08
CA ARG A 47 -10.54 5.72 -2.64
C ARG A 47 -10.36 4.59 -1.64
N TYR A 48 -9.41 4.71 -0.71
CA TYR A 48 -8.99 3.59 0.15
C TYR A 48 -9.23 3.84 1.65
N GLY A 49 -9.61 5.05 2.06
CA GLY A 49 -9.92 5.43 3.44
C GLY A 49 -8.75 6.07 4.20
N GLU A 50 -9.05 6.64 5.37
CA GLU A 50 -8.08 7.37 6.21
C GLU A 50 -6.99 6.49 6.82
N GLU A 51 -7.24 5.19 6.97
CA GLU A 51 -6.26 4.22 7.49
C GLU A 51 -5.18 3.87 6.47
N THR A 52 -5.29 4.39 5.23
CA THR A 52 -4.29 4.18 4.19
C THR A 52 -2.95 4.71 4.64
N THR A 53 -1.94 3.82 4.65
CA THR A 53 -0.59 4.21 5.04
C THR A 53 0.06 5.05 3.94
N VAL A 54 0.40 6.29 4.28
CA VAL A 54 1.10 7.24 3.41
C VAL A 54 2.33 7.75 4.14
N ARG A 55 3.52 7.36 3.65
CA ARG A 55 4.78 7.68 4.34
C ARG A 55 5.98 7.54 3.39
N ASN A 56 6.95 8.44 3.57
CA ASN A 56 8.29 8.21 3.08
C ASN A 56 9.07 7.31 4.06
N PHE A 57 9.51 6.13 3.62
CA PHE A 57 10.13 5.13 4.49
C PHE A 57 11.66 5.21 4.55
N ASP A 58 12.29 5.82 3.55
CA ASP A 58 13.75 5.89 3.40
C ASP A 58 14.29 7.33 3.42
N ASP A 59 13.41 8.33 3.63
CA ASP A 59 13.69 9.77 3.58
C ASP A 59 14.28 10.24 2.24
N LEU A 60 14.19 9.42 1.18
CA LEU A 60 14.62 9.81 -0.16
C LEU A 60 13.45 10.45 -0.91
N ALA A 61 13.69 11.65 -1.42
CA ALA A 61 12.75 12.27 -2.34
C ALA A 61 12.91 11.65 -3.73
N GLY A 62 11.85 11.07 -4.29
CA GLY A 62 11.94 10.50 -5.64
C GLY A 62 10.81 9.53 -5.98
N VAL A 63 10.96 8.89 -7.14
CA VAL A 63 10.06 7.81 -7.56
C VAL A 63 10.36 6.57 -6.71
N PRO A 64 9.33 5.87 -6.18
CA PRO A 64 9.53 4.66 -5.39
C PRO A 64 10.39 3.63 -6.11
N THR A 65 11.30 3.02 -5.36
CA THR A 65 12.14 1.92 -5.83
C THR A 65 11.44 0.58 -5.65
N GLU A 66 12.04 -0.48 -6.19
CA GLU A 66 11.56 -1.85 -5.95
C GLU A 66 11.70 -2.25 -4.47
N MET A 67 12.70 -1.72 -3.76
CA MET A 67 12.91 -1.98 -2.34
C MET A 67 11.77 -1.41 -1.49
N ASP A 68 11.31 -0.20 -1.82
CA ASP A 68 10.15 0.43 -1.15
C ASP A 68 8.88 -0.41 -1.34
N ALA A 69 8.68 -0.95 -2.54
CA ALA A 69 7.54 -1.83 -2.83
C ALA A 69 7.59 -3.14 -2.01
N MET A 70 8.78 -3.72 -1.82
CA MET A 70 8.94 -4.91 -0.99
C MET A 70 8.65 -4.62 0.49
N VAL A 71 9.15 -3.50 1.02
CA VAL A 71 8.89 -3.10 2.41
C VAL A 71 7.40 -2.83 2.63
N ALA A 72 6.76 -2.10 1.72
CA ALA A 72 5.31 -1.84 1.78
C ALA A 72 4.50 -3.14 1.80
N TYR A 73 4.87 -4.13 0.97
CA TYR A 73 4.22 -5.44 0.98
C TYR A 73 4.37 -6.16 2.33
N LEU A 74 5.55 -6.14 2.94
CA LEU A 74 5.78 -6.74 4.25
C LEU A 74 4.99 -6.03 5.37
N GLN A 75 4.85 -4.71 5.29
CA GLN A 75 4.05 -3.94 6.25
C GLN A 75 2.56 -4.30 6.20
N VAL A 76 1.99 -4.42 5.00
CA VAL A 76 0.60 -4.86 4.82
C VAL A 76 0.42 -6.28 5.35
N LEU A 77 1.36 -7.20 5.09
CA LEU A 77 1.29 -8.55 5.66
C LEU A 77 1.29 -8.54 7.20
N GLY A 78 2.06 -7.64 7.82
CA GLY A 78 2.07 -7.47 9.27
C GLY A 78 0.77 -6.93 9.86
N GLN A 79 -0.04 -6.21 9.08
CA GLN A 79 -1.35 -5.71 9.52
C GLN A 79 -2.47 -6.75 9.35
N LEU A 80 -2.32 -7.68 8.39
CA LEU A 80 -3.32 -8.72 8.11
C LEU A 80 -3.19 -9.95 9.01
N VAL A 81 -2.11 -10.04 9.80
CA VAL A 81 -1.85 -11.14 10.73
C VAL A 81 -1.80 -10.58 12.15
N ASP A 82 -2.64 -11.09 13.05
CA ASP A 82 -2.52 -10.78 14.47
C ASP A 82 -1.34 -11.57 15.07
N ILE A 83 -0.25 -10.88 15.33
CA ILE A 83 0.98 -11.49 15.88
C ILE A 83 0.81 -11.83 17.36
N THR A 84 -0.14 -11.22 18.07
CA THR A 84 -0.32 -11.45 19.51
C THR A 84 -0.78 -12.87 19.84
N ASP A 85 -1.45 -13.55 18.90
CA ASP A 85 -1.83 -14.96 19.02
C ASP A 85 -0.65 -15.94 18.83
N THR A 86 0.49 -15.48 18.29
CA THR A 86 1.61 -16.35 17.89
C THR A 86 2.87 -16.23 18.75
N VAL A 87 2.97 -15.17 19.57
CA VAL A 87 4.07 -15.02 20.53
C VAL A 87 3.59 -15.59 21.87
N PRO A 88 4.20 -16.67 22.41
CA PRO A 88 3.93 -17.06 23.78
C PRO A 88 4.26 -15.85 24.65
N THR A 89 3.26 -15.29 25.34
CA THR A 89 3.50 -14.24 26.32
C THR A 89 4.54 -14.77 27.28
N LEU A 90 5.75 -14.21 27.23
CA LEU A 90 6.74 -14.46 28.26
C LEU A 90 6.12 -13.90 29.54
N GLN A 91 5.54 -14.79 30.34
CA GLN A 91 5.12 -14.46 31.68
C GLN A 91 6.42 -14.17 32.44
N GLU A 92 6.72 -12.88 32.60
CA GLU A 92 7.72 -12.44 33.56
C GLU A 92 7.16 -12.77 34.96
N GLU A 93 7.78 -13.74 35.63
CA GLU A 93 7.61 -14.00 37.08
C GLU A 93 8.36 -12.95 37.92
#